data_AF-A0A2P2MGB9-F1
#
_entry.id   AF-A0A2P2MGB9-F1
#
_cell.length_a   1.000
_cell.length_b   1.000
_cell.length_c   1.000
_cell.angle_alpha   90.00
_cell.angle_beta   90.00
_cell.angle_gamma   90.00
#
_symmetry.space_group_name_H-M   'P 1'
#
loop_
_entity.id
_entity.type
_entity.pdbx_description
1 polymer ?
#
loop_
_entity_poly.entity_id
_entity_poly.type
_entity_poly.pdbx_seq_one_letter_code
_entity_poly.pdbx_strand_id
1 'polypeptide(L)' 'MLPEAIAIVVAPTDESCPHGIFHLSDPSGVSVIRNCQQRGFHPHEEPSDGSPIYEHCSHVYMNSKLNFNVVDLR' A
#
# COMPACT_ATOMS: atom_id res chain seq x y z
N MET A 1 12.29 -4.31 4.36
CA MET A 1 11.03 -4.45 3.60
C MET A 1 11.40 -4.84 2.18
N LEU A 2 10.60 -5.67 1.51
CA LEU A 2 10.82 -6.01 0.10
C LEU A 2 10.41 -4.78 -0.74
N PRO A 3 11.29 -4.21 -1.58
CA PRO A 3 10.96 -3.03 -2.39
C PRO A 3 9.73 -3.19 -3.28
N GLU A 4 9.47 -4.42 -3.74
CA GLU A 4 8.37 -4.78 -4.63
C GLU A 4 7.08 -5.18 -3.89
N ALA A 5 7.05 -5.06 -2.55
CA ALA A 5 5.86 -5.37 -1.78
C ALA A 5 4.72 -4.39 -2.12
N ILE A 6 3.53 -4.95 -2.38
CA ILE A 6 2.33 -4.18 -2.68
C ILE A 6 1.24 -4.40 -1.63
N ALA A 7 0.40 -3.39 -1.44
CA ALA A 7 -0.84 -3.47 -0.69
C ALA A 7 -2.03 -3.32 -1.65
N ILE A 8 -2.90 -4.32 -1.68
CA ILE A 8 -4.15 -4.28 -2.43
C ILE A 8 -5.28 -3.90 -1.46
N VAL A 9 -5.97 -2.80 -1.76
CA VAL A 9 -7.15 -2.33 -1.02
C VAL A 9 -8.37 -2.51 -1.89
N VAL A 10 -9.42 -3.12 -1.36
CA VAL A 10 -10.70 -3.31 -2.05
C VAL A 10 -11.75 -2.44 -1.37
N ALA A 11 -12.39 -1.57 -2.14
CA ALA A 11 -13.42 -0.63 -1.69
C ALA A 11 -14.72 -0.91 -2.46
N PRO A 12 -15.46 -1.98 -2.12
CA PRO A 12 -16.59 -2.46 -2.94
C PRO A 12 -17.78 -1.48 -2.99
N THR A 13 -17.83 -0.50 -2.09
CA THR A 13 -18.86 0.56 -2.06
C THR A 13 -18.46 1.81 -2.84
N ASP A 14 -17.22 1.91 -3.32
CA ASP A 14 -16.77 3.01 -4.17
C ASP A 14 -17.01 2.64 -5.63
N GLU A 15 -18.04 3.24 -6.24
CA GLU A 15 -18.40 3.00 -7.63
C GLU A 15 -17.34 3.52 -8.62
N SER A 16 -16.52 4.48 -8.21
CA SER A 16 -15.51 5.11 -9.06
C SER A 16 -14.16 4.38 -9.03
N CYS A 17 -13.77 3.87 -7.86
CA CYS A 17 -12.50 3.22 -7.64
C CYS A 17 -12.67 1.97 -6.73
N PRO A 18 -13.13 0.84 -7.28
CA PRO A 18 -13.48 -0.34 -6.48
C PRO A 18 -12.27 -1.04 -5.86
N HIS A 19 -11.06 -0.76 -6.34
CA HIS A 19 -9.81 -1.25 -5.76
C HIS A 19 -8.65 -0.30 -6.05
N GLY A 20 -7.64 -0.33 -5.18
CA GLY A 20 -6.36 0.35 -5.36
C GLY A 20 -5.19 -0.56 -5.04
N ILE A 21 -4.05 -0.30 -5.67
CA ILE A 21 -2.79 -1.01 -5.44
C ILE A 21 -1.72 0.02 -5.11
N PHE A 22 -1.10 -0.13 -3.94
CA PHE A 22 -0.22 0.87 -3.36
C PHE A 22 1.09 0.27 -2.85
N HIS A 23 2.12 1.10 -2.79
CA HIS A 23 3.34 0.85 -2.02
C HIS A 23 3.70 2.09 -1.21
N LEU A 24 4.57 1.92 -0.22
CA LEU A 24 5.15 3.06 0.49
C LEU A 24 6.09 3.82 -0.45
N SER A 25 6.01 5.14 -0.42
CA SER A 25 6.99 5.98 -1.12
C SER A 25 8.39 5.72 -0.55
N ASP A 26 9.37 5.62 -1.43
CA ASP A 26 10.76 5.30 -1.07
C ASP A 26 11.66 6.46 -1.55
N PRO A 27 12.38 7.16 -0.66
CA PRO A 27 12.64 6.82 0.75
C PRO A 27 11.67 7.40 1.78
N SER A 28 10.83 8.36 1.41
CA SER A 28 10.10 9.22 2.35
C SER A 28 9.12 8.45 3.24
N GLY A 29 8.11 7.78 2.66
CA GLY A 29 7.11 6.99 3.39
C GLY A 29 7.71 5.81 4.15
N VAL A 30 8.65 5.10 3.52
CA VAL A 30 9.40 4.00 4.15
C VAL A 30 10.12 4.48 5.42
N SER A 31 10.78 5.64 5.36
CA SER A 31 11.48 6.23 6.51
C SER A 31 10.53 6.61 7.63
N VAL A 32 9.40 7.28 7.32
CA VAL A 32 8.40 7.70 8.31
C VAL A 32 7.85 6.50 9.07
N ILE A 33 7.39 5.47 8.36
CA ILE A 33 6.76 4.30 8.98
C ILE A 33 7.78 3.45 9.75
N ARG A 34 8.99 3.26 9.21
CA ARG A 34 10.04 2.46 9.85
C ARG A 34 10.53 3.07 11.16
N ASN A 35 10.59 4.40 11.25
CA ASN A 35 11.13 5.09 12.42
C ASN A 35 10.06 5.38 13.50
N CYS A 36 8.77 5.18 13.20
CA CYS A 36 7.71 5.35 14.18
C CYS A 36 7.72 4.24 15.24
N GLN A 37 7.63 4.63 16.52
CA GLN A 37 7.57 3.72 17.68
C GLN A 37 6.21 3.77 18.39
N GLN A 38 5.27 4.57 17.91
CA GLN A 38 3.95 4.68 18.52
C GLN A 38 3.14 3.40 18.29
N ARG A 39 2.29 3.05 19.26
CA ARG A 39 1.46 1.85 19.23
C ARG A 39 -0.01 2.22 19.23
N GLY A 40 -0.84 1.34 18.68
CA GLY A 40 -2.27 1.61 18.50
C GLY A 40 -2.52 2.58 17.35
N PHE A 41 -3.76 3.04 17.22
CA PHE A 41 -4.14 3.98 16.17
C PHE A 41 -3.62 5.39 16.49
N HIS A 42 -2.84 5.95 15.57
CA HIS A 42 -2.31 7.30 15.64
C HIS A 42 -2.14 7.85 14.21
N PRO A 43 -2.20 9.18 14.03
CA PRO A 43 -1.94 9.81 12.74
C PRO A 43 -0.44 9.84 12.42
N HIS A 44 -0.12 9.94 11.13
CA HIS A 44 1.22 10.27 10.64
C HIS A 44 1.19 11.60 9.89
N GLU A 45 2.20 12.44 10.12
CA GLU A 45 2.41 13.67 9.34
C GLU A 45 2.98 13.33 7.96
N GLU A 46 2.72 14.20 7.00
CA GLU A 46 3.34 14.10 5.68
C GLU A 46 4.87 14.20 5.81
N PRO A 47 5.62 13.42 5.02
CA PRO A 47 7.06 13.59 4.87
C PRO A 47 7.48 15.04 4.63
N SER A 48 8.66 15.41 5.11
CA SER A 48 9.18 16.79 5.02
C SER A 48 9.39 17.32 3.61
N ASP A 49 9.43 16.43 2.61
CA ASP A 49 9.54 16.75 1.19
C ASP A 49 8.18 16.97 0.51
N GLY A 50 7.07 16.83 1.24
CA GLY A 50 5.70 16.96 0.74
C GLY A 50 5.23 15.79 -0.12
N SER A 51 6.01 14.71 -0.20
CA SER A 51 5.57 13.48 -0.86
C SER A 51 4.55 12.74 0.01
N PRO A 52 3.59 12.00 -0.56
CA PRO A 52 2.67 11.19 0.23
C PRO A 52 3.41 10.00 0.87
N ILE A 53 2.90 9.47 1.98
CA ILE A 53 3.47 8.27 2.65
C ILE A 53 3.36 7.02 1.76
N TYR A 54 2.32 6.96 0.93
CA TYR A 54 2.07 5.86 0.01
C TYR A 54 1.62 6.42 -1.35
N GLU A 55 1.89 5.66 -2.39
CA GLU A 55 1.53 6.01 -3.76
C GLU A 55 1.06 4.79 -4.55
N HIS A 56 0.43 5.05 -5.70
CA HIS A 56 -0.03 3.97 -6.59
C HIS A 56 1.17 3.22 -7.18
N CYS A 57 1.10 1.87 -7.17
CA CYS A 57 2.16 1.05 -7.76
C CYS A 57 2.23 1.20 -9.28
N SER A 58 3.38 1.64 -9.78
CA SER A 58 3.71 1.68 -11.20
C SER A 58 4.26 0.36 -11.76
N HIS A 59 4.77 -0.52 -10.89
CA HIS A 59 5.45 -1.77 -11.25
C HIS A 59 4.55 -3.01 -11.15
N VAL A 60 3.24 -2.84 -11.33
CA VAL A 60 2.24 -3.92 -11.28
C VAL A 60 1.63 -4.14 -12.66
N TYR A 61 1.51 -5.41 -13.04
CA TYR A 61 0.82 -5.83 -14.25
C TYR A 61 -0.40 -6.69 -13.89
N MET A 62 -1.60 -6.22 -14.27
CA MET A 62 -2.85 -6.94 -14.04
C MET A 62 -3.17 -7.87 -15.20
N ASN A 63 -3.38 -9.15 -14.90
CA ASN A 63 -3.73 -10.16 -15.89
C ASN A 63 -4.85 -11.07 -15.38
N SER A 64 -6.03 -10.96 -15.99
CA SER A 64 -7.22 -11.74 -15.65
C SER A 64 -7.14 -13.23 -16.00
N LYS A 65 -6.11 -13.65 -16.74
CA LYS A 65 -5.87 -15.05 -17.13
C LYS A 65 -4.88 -15.76 -16.22
N LEU A 66 -4.36 -15.08 -15.19
CA LEU A 66 -3.50 -15.73 -14.21
C LEU A 66 -4.32 -16.66 -13.33
N ASN A 67 -3.85 -17.91 -13.21
CA ASN A 67 -4.39 -18.83 -12.24
C ASN A 67 -3.81 -18.49 -10.87
N PHE A 68 -4.68 -18.41 -9.85
CA PHE A 68 -4.29 -18.21 -8.46
C PHE A 68 -5.07 -19.16 -7.55
N ASN A 69 -4.48 -19.49 -6.41
CA ASN A 69 -5.09 -20.33 -5.39
C ASN A 69 -5.37 -19.50 -4.15
N VAL A 70 -6.57 -19.64 -3.58
CA VAL A 70 -6.90 -19.10 -2.26
C VAL A 70 -6.82 -20.23 -1.26
N VAL A 71 -5.96 -20.10 -0.26
CA VAL A 71 -5.85 -21.04 0.86
C VAL A 71 -6.34 -20.33 2.11
N ASP A 72 -7.42 -20.82 2.69
CA ASP A 72 -8.02 -20.28 3.91
C ASP A 72 -7.52 -21.06 5.13
N LEU A 73 -6.99 -20.36 6.14
CA LEU A 73 -6.40 -20.92 7.37
C LEU A 73 -7.14 -20.49 8.65
N ARG A 74 -8.32 -19.87 8.51
CA ARG A 74 -9.12 -19.32 9.63
C ARG A 74 -9.81 -20.40 10.46
#